data_AF-A0A6G7C073-F1
#
_entry.id   AF-A0A6G7C073-F1
#
_cell.length_a   1.000
_cell.length_b   1.000
_cell.length_c   1.000
_cell.angle_alpha   90.00
_cell.angle_beta   90.00
_cell.angle_gamma   90.00
#
_symmetry.space_group_name_H-M   'P 1'
#
loop_
_entity.id
_entity.type
_entity.pdbx_description
1 polymer ?
#
loop_
_entity_poly.entity_id
_entity_poly.type
_entity_poly.pdbx_seq_one_letter_code
_entity_poly.pdbx_strand_id
1 'polypeptide(L)'
;MKELFHKLIAIDKAIYEIHHLEYDPVACIKEFWSHYDMDSCRNHIVELLTIYLDKERKANPAISTADVQHFTIALFRMLMAYFIVHYKRINLSGIEISFLRSNRFIACELESSKEIYDFFYQLSQKH
;
A
#
# COMPACT_ATOMS: atom_id res chain seq x y z
N MET A 1 20.62 -2.89 17.61
CA MET A 1 20.39 -1.45 17.87
C MET A 1 20.63 -0.59 16.63
N LYS A 2 21.83 -0.62 16.00
CA LYS A 2 22.11 0.14 14.75
C LYS A 2 21.14 -0.14 13.60
N GLU A 3 20.78 -1.40 13.33
CA GLU A 3 19.87 -1.72 12.21
C GLU A 3 18.47 -1.13 12.40
N LEU A 4 17.87 -1.28 13.59
CA LEU A 4 16.56 -0.69 13.90
C LEU A 4 16.56 0.83 13.66
N PHE A 5 17.62 1.53 14.07
CA PHE A 5 17.77 2.96 13.80
C PHE A 5 17.82 3.28 12.30
N HIS A 6 18.52 2.49 11.47
CA HIS A 6 18.50 2.70 10.02
C HIS A 6 17.10 2.52 9.43
N LYS A 7 16.32 1.56 9.95
CA LYS A 7 14.92 1.33 9.50
C LYS A 7 14.02 2.51 9.87
N LEU A 8 14.15 3.03 11.10
CA LEU A 8 13.39 4.20 11.56
C LEU A 8 13.77 5.46 10.77
N ILE A 9 15.06 5.64 10.47
CA ILE A 9 15.54 6.75 9.64
C ILE A 9 14.87 6.74 8.25
N ALA A 10 14.60 5.58 7.66
CA ALA A 10 13.94 5.51 6.36
C ALA A 10 12.48 6.02 6.43
N ILE A 11 11.78 5.77 7.54
CA ILE A 11 10.44 6.29 7.79
C ILE A 11 10.50 7.80 8.05
N ASP A 12 11.41 8.26 8.90
CA ASP A 12 11.58 9.69 9.18
C ASP A 12 11.93 10.47 7.90
N LYS A 13 12.80 9.92 7.06
CA LYS A 13 13.14 10.49 5.75
C LYS A 13 11.91 10.66 4.86
N ALA A 14 10.99 9.69 4.83
CA ALA A 14 9.75 9.81 4.07
C ALA A 14 8.87 10.98 4.55
N ILE A 15 8.90 11.30 5.86
CA ILE A 15 8.20 12.47 6.41
C ILE A 15 8.87 13.76 5.92
N TYR A 16 10.20 13.84 5.99
CA TYR A 16 10.92 15.07 5.63
C TYR A 16 10.98 15.31 4.12
N GLU A 17 10.94 14.25 3.32
CA GLU A 17 10.98 14.31 1.86
C GLU A 17 9.85 15.18 1.28
N ILE A 18 8.68 15.24 1.93
CA ILE A 18 7.55 16.05 1.47
C ILE A 18 7.85 17.55 1.40
N HIS A 19 8.88 18.00 2.11
CA HIS A 19 9.32 19.40 2.15
C HIS A 19 10.41 19.71 1.11
N HIS A 20 10.94 18.69 0.41
CA HIS A 20 11.94 18.89 -0.63
C HIS A 20 11.36 19.72 -1.79
N LEU A 21 12.16 20.63 -2.35
CA LEU A 21 11.73 21.54 -3.42
C LEU A 21 11.22 20.80 -4.67
N GLU A 22 11.81 19.66 -4.96
CA GLU A 22 11.48 18.82 -6.12
C GLU A 22 10.47 17.71 -5.79
N TYR A 23 9.86 17.73 -4.60
CA TYR A 23 8.91 16.70 -4.20
C TYR A 23 7.63 16.77 -5.05
N ASP A 24 7.41 15.73 -5.85
CA ASP A 24 6.19 15.52 -6.62
C ASP A 24 5.37 14.38 -5.99
N PRO A 25 4.28 14.68 -5.25
CA PRO A 25 3.45 13.66 -4.65
C PRO A 25 2.73 12.80 -5.71
N VAL A 26 2.47 13.33 -6.92
CA VAL A 26 1.84 12.56 -8.00
C VAL A 26 2.82 11.51 -8.53
N ALA A 27 4.09 11.87 -8.70
CA ALA A 27 5.13 10.91 -9.09
C ALA A 27 5.28 9.79 -8.06
N CYS A 28 5.31 10.11 -6.76
CA CYS A 28 5.38 9.11 -5.70
C CYS A 28 4.20 8.14 -5.73
N ILE A 29 2.98 8.63 -5.96
CA ILE A 29 1.78 7.78 -6.10
C ILE A 29 1.93 6.85 -7.31
N LYS A 30 2.34 7.37 -8.47
CA LYS A 30 2.53 6.57 -9.69
C LYS A 30 3.60 5.49 -9.50
N GLU A 31 4.72 5.84 -8.88
CA GLU A 31 5.82 4.93 -8.61
C GLU A 31 5.38 3.79 -7.69
N PHE A 32 4.60 4.06 -6.65
CA PHE A 32 4.10 2.99 -5.78
C PHE A 32 3.26 1.98 -6.58
N TRP A 33 2.29 2.47 -7.34
CA TRP A 33 1.37 1.62 -8.11
C TRP A 33 2.00 0.97 -9.36
N SER A 34 3.22 1.35 -9.74
CA SER A 34 3.98 0.60 -10.75
C SER A 34 4.67 -0.64 -10.18
N HIS A 35 4.82 -0.73 -8.86
CA HIS A 35 5.50 -1.82 -8.18
C HIS A 35 4.57 -2.71 -7.36
N TYR A 36 3.46 -2.17 -6.86
CA TYR A 36 2.56 -2.88 -5.96
C TYR A 36 1.11 -2.74 -6.45
N ASP A 37 0.54 -3.80 -7.00
CA ASP A 37 -0.91 -3.90 -7.22
C ASP A 37 -1.65 -4.25 -5.92
N MET A 38 -2.98 -4.35 -5.98
CA MET A 38 -3.83 -4.63 -4.81
C MET A 38 -3.51 -5.99 -4.18
N ASP A 39 -3.32 -7.03 -4.99
CA ASP A 39 -2.92 -8.36 -4.53
C ASP A 39 -1.57 -8.34 -3.84
N SER A 40 -0.59 -7.66 -4.43
CA SER A 40 0.73 -7.46 -3.82
C SER A 40 0.61 -6.74 -2.49
N CYS A 41 -0.19 -5.67 -2.40
CA CYS A 41 -0.43 -4.95 -1.14
C CYS A 41 -1.04 -5.89 -0.09
N ARG A 42 -2.08 -6.64 -0.45
CA ARG A 42 -2.72 -7.62 0.45
C ARG A 42 -1.70 -8.64 0.95
N ASN A 43 -0.92 -9.24 0.06
CA ASN A 43 0.04 -10.28 0.42
C ASN A 43 1.16 -9.75 1.32
N HIS A 44 1.69 -8.56 1.05
CA HIS A 44 2.69 -7.94 1.93
C HIS A 44 2.13 -7.57 3.30
N ILE A 45 0.88 -7.07 3.38
CA ILE A 45 0.22 -6.78 4.66
C ILE A 45 -0.03 -8.06 5.46
N VAL A 46 -0.50 -9.14 4.81
CA VAL A 46 -0.69 -10.44 5.47
C VAL A 46 0.64 -10.95 6.00
N GLU A 47 1.71 -10.92 5.20
CA GLU A 47 3.03 -11.35 5.66
C GLU A 47 3.54 -10.49 6.83
N LEU A 48 3.35 -9.17 6.79
CA LEU A 48 3.68 -8.28 7.90
C LEU A 48 2.95 -8.67 9.19
N LEU A 49 1.64 -8.95 9.11
CA LEU A 49 0.83 -9.40 10.24
C LEU A 49 1.29 -10.76 10.76
N THR A 50 1.59 -11.70 9.86
CA THR A 50 2.09 -13.02 10.23
C THR A 50 3.45 -12.93 10.94
N ILE A 51 4.38 -12.11 10.45
CA ILE A 51 5.68 -11.87 11.11
C ILE A 51 5.48 -11.35 12.54
N TYR A 52 4.51 -10.46 12.75
CA TYR A 52 4.26 -9.88 14.07
C TYR A 52 3.56 -10.85 15.04
N LEU A 53 2.57 -11.59 14.55
CA LEU A 53 1.68 -12.43 15.36
C LEU A 53 2.19 -13.87 15.55
N ASP A 54 2.87 -14.43 14.56
CA ASP A 54 3.35 -15.82 14.56
C ASP A 54 4.89 -15.85 14.58
N LYS A 55 5.45 -15.54 15.74
CA LYS A 55 6.91 -15.50 15.97
C LYS A 55 7.58 -16.88 15.90
N GLU A 56 6.81 -17.96 15.98
CA GLU A 56 7.31 -19.34 15.93
C GLU A 56 7.19 -19.97 14.53
N ARG A 57 6.77 -19.20 13.52
CA ARG A 57 6.64 -19.68 12.15
C ARG A 57 7.95 -20.29 11.65
N LYS A 58 7.93 -21.61 11.44
CA LYS A 58 9.05 -22.39 10.86
C LYS A 58 9.01 -22.46 9.33
N ALA A 59 7.97 -21.89 8.71
CA ALA A 59 7.79 -21.91 7.26
C ALA A 59 8.66 -20.85 6.59
N ASN A 60 9.21 -21.18 5.42
CA ASN A 60 9.83 -20.18 4.56
C ASN A 60 8.76 -19.18 4.13
N PRO A 61 8.92 -17.87 4.44
CA PRO A 61 7.94 -16.88 4.07
C PRO A 61 7.91 -16.73 2.55
N ALA A 62 6.73 -16.47 2.00
CA ALA A 62 6.57 -16.25 0.56
C ALA A 62 7.16 -14.91 0.11
N ILE A 63 7.27 -13.95 1.03
CA ILE A 63 7.85 -12.62 0.83
C ILE A 63 8.94 -12.43 1.88
N SER A 64 10.12 -11.98 1.47
CA SER A 64 11.23 -11.81 2.41
C SER A 64 10.96 -10.68 3.40
N THR A 65 11.58 -10.74 4.58
CA THR A 65 11.46 -9.67 5.59
C THR A 65 11.99 -8.32 5.09
N ALA A 66 12.97 -8.36 4.17
CA ALA A 66 13.50 -7.15 3.51
C ALA A 66 12.47 -6.55 2.55
N ASP A 67 11.78 -7.38 1.77
CA ASP A 67 10.74 -6.91 0.84
C ASP A 67 9.52 -6.36 1.59
N VAL A 68 9.10 -7.01 2.69
CA VAL A 68 8.07 -6.47 3.60
C VAL A 68 8.46 -5.09 4.13
N GLN A 69 9.73 -4.90 4.50
CA GLN A 69 10.22 -3.63 4.98
C GLN A 69 10.23 -2.56 3.87
N HIS A 70 10.72 -2.88 2.67
CA HIS A 70 10.68 -1.97 1.53
C HIS A 70 9.25 -1.57 1.17
N PHE A 71 8.33 -2.54 1.12
CA PHE A 71 6.91 -2.29 0.93
C PHE A 71 6.36 -1.35 2.01
N THR A 72 6.68 -1.57 3.28
CA THR A 72 6.18 -0.73 4.39
C THR A 72 6.63 0.72 4.24
N ILE A 73 7.88 0.96 3.85
CA ILE A 73 8.41 2.30 3.60
C ILE A 73 7.74 2.93 2.37
N ALA A 74 7.59 2.17 1.27
CA ALA A 74 6.94 2.63 0.05
C ALA A 74 5.47 2.98 0.29
N LEU A 75 4.74 2.15 1.04
CA LEU A 75 3.36 2.37 1.43
C LEU A 75 3.24 3.66 2.27
N PHE A 76 4.14 3.87 3.22
CA PHE A 76 4.15 5.08 4.04
C PHE A 76 4.44 6.34 3.21
N ARG A 77 5.43 6.30 2.30
CA ARG A 77 5.70 7.40 1.35
C ARG A 77 4.47 7.72 0.49
N MET A 78 3.79 6.71 -0.03
CA MET A 78 2.55 6.88 -0.80
C MET A 78 1.43 7.51 0.04
N LEU A 79 1.24 7.08 1.30
CA LEU A 79 0.27 7.68 2.22
C LEU A 79 0.55 9.17 2.45
N MET A 80 1.81 9.54 2.66
CA MET A 80 2.22 10.95 2.77
C MET A 80 1.97 11.72 1.48
N ALA A 81 2.20 11.11 0.31
CA ALA A 81 1.90 11.72 -0.97
C ALA A 81 0.40 11.99 -1.16
N TYR A 82 -0.47 11.03 -0.84
CA TYR A 82 -1.92 11.23 -0.86
C TYR A 82 -2.37 12.32 0.13
N PHE A 83 -1.77 12.36 1.33
CA PHE A 83 -2.02 13.44 2.29
C PHE A 83 -1.69 14.81 1.70
N ILE A 84 -0.52 14.97 1.07
CA ILE A 84 -0.10 16.23 0.46
C ILE A 84 -0.99 16.61 -0.73
N VAL A 85 -1.37 15.64 -1.56
CA VAL A 85 -2.35 15.87 -2.65
C VAL A 85 -3.63 16.46 -2.09
N HIS A 86 -4.17 15.86 -1.04
CA HIS A 86 -5.41 16.32 -0.42
C HIS A 86 -5.24 17.71 0.20
N TYR A 87 -4.18 17.91 0.98
CA TYR A 87 -3.86 19.17 1.64
C TYR A 87 -3.69 20.33 0.65
N LYS A 88 -2.95 20.10 -0.44
CA LYS A 88 -2.70 21.08 -1.51
C LYS A 88 -3.81 21.14 -2.56
N ARG A 89 -4.86 20.31 -2.44
CA ARG A 89 -5.96 20.18 -3.41
C ARG A 89 -5.47 19.92 -4.84
N ILE A 90 -4.45 19.09 -4.98
CA ILE A 90 -3.92 18.68 -6.30
C ILE A 90 -4.97 17.81 -6.98
N ASN A 91 -5.30 18.13 -8.23
CA ASN A 91 -6.28 17.36 -8.99
C ASN A 91 -5.64 16.05 -9.51
N LEU A 92 -6.22 14.91 -9.13
CA LEU A 92 -5.78 13.59 -9.59
C LEU A 92 -6.57 13.06 -10.81
N SER A 93 -7.60 13.75 -11.29
CA SER A 93 -8.55 13.22 -12.28
C SER A 93 -7.93 12.83 -13.63
N GLY A 94 -6.74 13.35 -13.96
CA GLY A 94 -6.02 13.05 -15.20
C GLY A 94 -4.83 12.09 -15.02
N ILE A 95 -4.65 11.50 -13.84
CA ILE A 95 -3.53 10.61 -13.57
C ILE A 95 -3.87 9.20 -14.01
N GLU A 96 -3.17 8.72 -15.04
CA GLU A 96 -3.10 7.30 -15.35
C GLU A 96 -2.19 6.60 -14.34
N ILE A 97 -2.78 5.74 -13.52
CA ILE A 97 -2.07 4.81 -12.65
C ILE A 97 -1.91 3.50 -13.43
N SER A 98 -0.68 3.01 -13.57
CA SER A 98 -0.32 1.84 -14.39
C SER A 98 -1.16 0.59 -14.06
N PHE A 99 -1.40 0.34 -12.77
CA PHE A 99 -2.29 -0.72 -12.30
C PHE A 99 -3.71 -0.55 -12.86
N LEU A 100 -4.31 0.65 -12.81
CA LEU A 100 -5.64 0.94 -13.38
C LEU A 100 -5.74 0.73 -14.90
N ARG A 101 -4.61 0.69 -15.62
CA ARG A 101 -4.57 0.40 -17.05
C ARG A 101 -4.99 -1.05 -17.35
N SER A 102 -4.80 -1.96 -16.40
CA SER A 102 -5.33 -3.34 -16.40
C SER A 102 -6.81 -3.38 -15.96
N ASN A 103 -7.60 -2.42 -16.45
CA ASN A 103 -8.94 -2.05 -16.01
C ASN A 103 -9.90 -3.26 -15.85
N ARG A 104 -9.71 -4.32 -16.64
CA ARG A 104 -10.55 -5.53 -16.61
C ARG A 104 -10.31 -6.42 -15.39
N PHE A 105 -9.07 -6.56 -14.91
CA PHE A 105 -8.78 -7.43 -13.75
C PHE A 105 -9.25 -6.77 -12.45
N ILE A 106 -9.01 -5.46 -12.33
CA ILE A 106 -9.36 -4.67 -11.14
C ILE A 106 -10.85 -4.45 -11.03
N ALA A 107 -11.52 -4.11 -12.14
CA ALA A 107 -12.97 -4.02 -12.14
C ALA A 107 -13.59 -5.35 -11.71
N CYS A 108 -13.05 -6.48 -12.20
CA CYS A 108 -13.52 -7.80 -11.82
C CYS A 108 -13.21 -8.14 -10.35
N GLU A 109 -12.06 -7.75 -9.81
CA GLU A 109 -11.70 -7.96 -8.40
C GLU A 109 -12.58 -7.10 -7.47
N LEU A 110 -12.80 -5.83 -7.82
CA LEU A 110 -13.67 -4.92 -7.08
C LEU A 110 -15.14 -5.34 -7.16
N GLU A 111 -15.59 -5.79 -8.33
CA GLU A 111 -16.92 -6.36 -8.53
C GLU A 111 -17.10 -7.63 -7.71
N SER A 112 -16.15 -8.56 -7.76
CA SER A 112 -16.16 -9.78 -6.93
C SER A 112 -16.18 -9.46 -5.43
N SER A 113 -15.34 -8.50 -4.99
CA SER A 113 -15.32 -8.05 -3.60
C SER A 113 -16.64 -7.40 -3.20
N LYS A 114 -17.28 -6.67 -4.10
CA LYS A 114 -18.58 -6.04 -3.89
C LYS A 114 -19.69 -7.09 -3.78
N GLU A 115 -19.69 -8.11 -4.64
CA GLU A 115 -20.65 -9.23 -4.58
C GLU A 115 -20.57 -9.95 -3.23
N ILE A 116 -19.35 -10.23 -2.75
CA ILE A 116 -19.12 -10.84 -1.43
C ILE A 116 -19.67 -9.94 -0.33
N TYR A 117 -19.37 -8.63 -0.38
CA TYR A 117 -19.91 -7.67 0.60
C TYR A 117 -21.43 -7.63 0.58
N ASP A 118 -22.05 -7.50 -0.59
CA ASP A 118 -23.51 -7.40 -0.76
C ASP A 118 -24.19 -8.68 -0.26
N PHE A 119 -23.60 -9.86 -0.47
CA PHE A 119 -24.07 -11.13 0.08
C PHE A 119 -24.10 -11.13 1.61
N PHE A 120 -22.98 -10.79 2.26
CA PHE A 120 -22.92 -10.77 3.73
C PHE A 120 -23.79 -9.67 4.33
N TYR A 121 -23.89 -8.52 3.67
CA TYR A 121 -24.78 -7.43 4.06
C TYR A 121 -26.24 -7.89 4.04
N GLN A 122 -26.68 -8.56 2.96
CA GLN A 122 -28.03 -9.12 2.88
C GLN A 122 -28.32 -10.15 3.98
N LEU A 123 -27.34 -10.97 4.35
CA LEU A 123 -27.49 -11.91 5.47
C LEU A 123 -27.64 -11.18 6.80
N SER A 124 -26.88 -10.11 7.04
CA SER A 124 -26.96 -9.35 8.29
C SER A 124 -28.29 -8.60 8.50
N GLN A 125 -29.03 -8.30 7.42
CA GLN A 125 -30.33 -7.62 7.49
C GLN A 125 -31.50 -8.60 7.71
N LYS A 126 -31.25 -9.91 7.65
CA LYS A 126 -32.25 -10.98 7.85
C LYS A 126 -32.19 -11.60 9.26
N HIS A 127 -31.50 -10.94 10.19
CA HIS A 127 -31.47 -11.21 11.63
C HIS A 127 -31.91 -9.96 12.38
#